data_AF-A0A846CCQ2-F1
#
_entry.id   AF-A0A846CCQ2-F1
#
_cell.length_a   1.000
_cell.length_b   1.000
_cell.length_c   1.000
_cell.angle_alpha   90.00
_cell.angle_beta   90.00
_cell.angle_gamma   90.00
#
_symmetry.space_group_name_H-M   'P 1'
#
loop_
_entity.id
_entity.type
_entity.pdbx_description
1 polymer ?
#
loop_
_entity_poly.entity_id
_entity_poly.type
_entity_poly.pdbx_seq_one_letter_code
_entity_poly.pdbx_strand_id
1 'polypeptide(L)' 'MAVTITKASDRWFVSFKVDRVCQITEKSIDVVGVDLGIKTLATLSTGEVFVGAKSYRKLESKLSRLQYRSQA' A
#
# COMPACT_ATOMS: atom_id res chain seq x y z
N MET A 1 -9.25 15.36 13.72
CA MET A 1 -7.96 14.83 14.25
C MET A 1 -8.20 14.13 15.58
N ALA A 2 -7.84 12.85 15.70
CA ALA A 2 -7.98 12.08 16.94
C ALA A 2 -6.67 11.34 17.24
N VAL A 3 -6.34 11.18 18.52
CA VAL A 3 -5.13 10.49 18.96
C VAL A 3 -5.50 9.42 19.98
N THR A 4 -5.05 8.20 19.74
CA THR A 4 -5.24 7.08 20.68
C THR A 4 -3.88 6.68 21.25
N ILE A 5 -3.77 6.68 22.57
CA ILE A 5 -2.57 6.25 23.29
C ILE A 5 -2.89 4.92 23.97
N THR A 6 -1.99 3.94 23.87
CA THR A 6 -2.16 2.63 24.50
C THR A 6 -0.84 2.14 25.05
N LYS A 7 -0.85 1.54 26.24
CA LYS A 7 0.31 0.88 26.85
C LYS A 7 0.11 -0.63 26.79
N ALA A 8 1.05 -1.37 26.20
CA ALA A 8 1.01 -2.83 26.14
C ALA A 8 2.42 -3.41 26.24
N SER A 9 2.62 -4.42 27.11
CA SER A 9 3.91 -5.09 27.34
C SER A 9 5.07 -4.09 27.54
N ASP A 10 4.90 -3.16 28.48
CA ASP A 10 5.85 -2.08 28.80
C ASP A 10 6.25 -1.15 27.65
N ARG A 11 5.49 -1.16 26.55
CA ARG A 11 5.66 -0.26 25.41
C ARG A 11 4.47 0.67 25.26
N TRP A 12 4.74 1.91 24.88
CA TRP A 12 3.75 2.91 24.55
C TRP A 12 3.53 2.98 23.04
N PHE A 13 2.28 3.00 22.63
CA PHE A 13 1.85 3.15 21.24
C PHE A 13 0.99 4.41 21.14
N VAL A 14 1.22 5.20 20.08
CA VAL A 14 0.45 6.41 19.79
C VAL A 14 0.01 6.35 18.33
N SER A 15 -1.30 6.42 18.12
CA SER A 15 -1.93 6.39 16.79
C SER A 15 -2.59 7.73 16.51
N PHE A 16 -2.26 8.34 15.38
CA PHE A 16 -2.81 9.62 14.94
C PHE A 16 -3.78 9.41 13.77
N LYS A 17 -5.04 9.78 13.95
CA LYS A 17 -5.99 9.95 12.85
C LYS A 17 -5.92 11.39 12.35
N VAL A 18 -5.31 11.56 11.19
CA VAL A 18 -5.20 12.84 10.49
C VAL A 18 -6.00 12.78 9.20
N ASP A 19 -6.87 13.76 9.03
CA ASP A 19 -7.58 13.98 7.78
C ASP A 19 -6.61 14.72 6.86
N ARG A 20 -6.31 14.14 5.69
CA ARG A 20 -5.50 14.81 4.66
C ARG A 20 -6.40 15.25 3.53
N VAL A 21 -6.28 16.53 3.18
CA VAL A 21 -6.87 17.05 1.96
C VAL A 21 -6.00 16.56 0.80
N CYS A 22 -6.57 15.77 -0.10
CA CYS A 22 -5.88 15.41 -1.33
C CYS A 22 -5.68 16.67 -2.19
N GLN A 23 -4.46 16.91 -2.62
CA GLN A 23 -4.22 17.93 -3.64
C GLN A 23 -4.80 17.41 -4.96
N ILE A 24 -5.69 18.18 -5.57
CA ILE A 24 -6.21 17.88 -6.90
C ILE A 24 -5.11 18.24 -7.88
N THR A 25 -4.56 17.23 -8.56
CA THR A 25 -3.68 17.45 -9.70
C THR A 25 -4.52 17.83 -10.92
N GLU A 26 -4.02 18.76 -11.73
CA GLU A 26 -4.65 19.10 -13.01
C GLU A 26 -4.75 17.86 -13.89
N LYS A 27 -5.92 17.65 -14.49
CA LYS A 27 -6.15 16.55 -15.43
C LYS A 27 -5.59 16.93 -16.79
N SER A 28 -4.67 16.12 -17.31
CA SER A 28 -4.20 16.25 -18.70
C SER A 28 -5.20 15.69 -19.72
N ILE A 29 -6.06 14.76 -19.30
CA ILE A 29 -7.01 14.02 -20.16
C ILE A 29 -8.35 13.86 -19.41
N ASP A 30 -9.46 14.03 -20.12
CA ASP A 30 -10.81 14.03 -19.54
C ASP A 30 -11.28 12.61 -19.13
N VAL A 31 -11.06 11.63 -20.00
CA VAL A 31 -11.41 10.22 -19.77
C VAL A 31 -10.26 9.31 -20.21
N VAL A 32 -9.84 8.40 -19.32
CA VAL A 32 -8.84 7.37 -19.60
C VAL A 32 -9.37 6.02 -19.14
N GLY A 33 -9.31 5.02 -20.00
CA GLY A 33 -9.60 3.63 -19.61
C GLY A 33 -8.43 3.07 -18.80
N VAL A 34 -8.74 2.40 -17.68
CA VAL A 34 -7.73 1.82 -16.78
C VAL A 34 -7.95 0.31 -16.69
N ASP A 35 -6.93 -0.47 -17.09
CA ASP A 35 -6.88 -1.92 -16.90
C ASP A 35 -5.95 -2.25 -15.72
N LEU A 36 -6.50 -2.81 -14.64
CA LEU A 36 -5.77 -3.13 -13.41
C LEU A 36 -5.32 -4.59 -13.40
N GLY A 37 -4.05 -4.85 -13.09
CA GLY A 37 -3.50 -6.21 -13.13
C GLY A 37 -2.52 -6.53 -12.00
N ILE A 38 -2.18 -7.82 -11.90
CA ILE A 38 -1.20 -8.33 -10.93
C ILE A 38 0.24 -8.13 -11.46
N LYS A 39 0.43 -8.26 -12.78
CA LYS A 39 1.73 -8.08 -13.45
C LYS A 39 2.07 -6.60 -13.63
N THR A 40 1.09 -5.82 -14.05
CA THR A 40 1.11 -4.37 -14.28
C THR A 40 0.03 -3.77 -13.41
N LEU A 41 0.38 -2.82 -12.54
CA LEU A 41 -0.55 -2.20 -11.60
C LEU A 41 -1.74 -1.61 -12.35
N ALA A 42 -1.46 -0.85 -13.41
CA ALA A 42 -2.44 -0.22 -14.27
C ALA A 42 -1.86 -0.03 -15.67
N THR A 43 -2.62 -0.38 -16.70
CA THR A 43 -2.35 0.04 -18.08
C THR A 43 -3.43 1.04 -18.46
N LEU A 44 -3.01 2.22 -18.91
CA LEU A 44 -3.92 3.27 -19.34
C LEU A 44 -4.15 3.14 -20.85
N SER A 45 -5.35 3.47 -21.31
CA SER A 45 -5.67 3.54 -22.74
C SER A 45 -4.82 4.57 -23.51
N THR A 46 -4.09 5.43 -22.78
CA THR A 46 -3.07 6.36 -23.30
C THR A 46 -1.76 5.66 -23.69
N GLY A 47 -1.61 4.38 -23.37
CA GLY A 47 -0.40 3.58 -23.59
C GLY A 47 0.58 3.58 -22.41
N GLU A 48 0.30 4.33 -21.34
CA GLU A 48 1.12 4.33 -20.14
C GLU A 48 0.93 3.05 -19.32
N VAL A 49 2.03 2.46 -18.86
CA VAL A 49 2.02 1.22 -18.06
C VAL A 49 2.67 1.47 -16.70
N PHE A 50 1.87 1.35 -15.65
CA PHE A 50 2.34 1.37 -14.27
C PHE A 50 2.73 -0.04 -13.86
N VAL A 51 3.99 -0.23 -13.46
CA VAL A 51 4.48 -1.55 -13.04
C VAL A 51 3.94 -1.90 -11.65
N GLY A 52 3.43 -3.11 -11.49
CA GLY A 52 2.98 -3.64 -10.20
C GLY A 52 4.11 -3.74 -9.19
N ALA A 53 3.79 -3.49 -7.91
CA ALA A 53 4.73 -3.74 -6.83
C ALA A 53 5.02 -5.25 -6.74
N LYS A 54 6.17 -5.69 -7.25
CA LYS A 54 6.63 -7.10 -7.17
C LYS A 54 7.24 -7.44 -5.81
N SER A 55 6.75 -6.82 -4.74
CA SER A 55 7.25 -7.01 -3.37
C SER A 55 6.98 -8.42 -2.85
N TYR A 56 5.86 -9.02 -3.25
CA TYR A 56 5.46 -10.36 -2.82
C TYR A 56 6.53 -11.41 -3.13
N ARG A 57 6.95 -11.55 -4.40
CA ARG A 57 7.98 -12.52 -4.79
C ARG A 57 9.31 -12.35 -4.05
N LYS A 58 9.67 -11.11 -3.70
CA LYS A 58 10.92 -10.81 -2.98
C LYS A 58 10.82 -11.18 -1.49
N LEU A 59 9.62 -11.04 -0.91
CA LEU A 59 9.41 -11.15 0.53
C LEU A 59 8.77 -12.48 0.94
N GLU A 60 8.27 -13.28 0.00
CA GLU A 60 7.59 -14.55 0.24
C GLU A 60 8.44 -15.53 1.04
N SER A 61 9.69 -15.77 0.64
CA SER A 61 10.59 -16.67 1.39
C SER A 61 10.88 -16.16 2.81
N LYS A 62 10.97 -14.84 3.00
CA LYS A 62 11.14 -14.23 4.32
C LYS A 62 9.88 -14.39 5.17
N LEU A 63 8.71 -14.19 4.56
CA LEU A 63 7.40 -14.34 5.20
C LEU A 63 7.18 -15.78 5.67
N SER A 64 7.37 -16.77 4.78
CA SER A 64 7.22 -18.19 5.10
C SER A 64 8.13 -18.62 6.25
N ARG A 65 9.41 -18.19 6.23
CA ARG A 65 10.35 -18.47 7.32
C ARG A 65 9.91 -17.88 8.66
N LEU A 66 9.36 -16.66 8.66
CA LEU A 66 8.89 -16.02 9.89
C LEU A 66 7.60 -16.68 10.42
N GLN A 67 6.69 -17.05 9.53
CA GLN A 67 5.46 -17.78 9.89
C GLN A 67 5.77 -19.13 10.53
N TYR A 68 6.70 -19.89 9.95
CA TYR A 68 7.15 -21.16 10.53
C TYR A 68 7.72 -20.96 11.95
N ARG A 69 8.56 -19.95 12.15
CA ARG A 69 9.17 -19.64 13.46
C ARG A 69 8.20 -19.11 14.51
N SER A 70 7.04 -18.60 14.11
CA SER A 70 5.99 -18.16 15.04
C SER A 70 5.01 -19.25 15.43
N GLN A 71 5.01 -20.38 14.71
CA GLN A 71 4.15 -21.54 14.97
C GLN A 71 4.86 -22.64 15.76
N ALA A 72 6.19 -22.54 15.92
CA ALA A 72 7.01 -23.38 16.79
C ALA A 72 7.26 -22.66 18.12
#